data_AF-A0AAD4EP58-F1
#
_entry.id   AF-A0AAD4EP58-F1
#
_cell.length_a   1.000
_cell.length_b   1.000
_cell.length_c   1.000
_cell.angle_alpha   90.00
_cell.angle_beta   90.00
_cell.angle_gamma   90.00
#
_symmetry.space_group_name_H-M   'P 1'
#
loop_
_entity.id
_entity.type
_entity.pdbx_description
1 polymer ?
#
loop_
_entity_poly.entity_id
_entity_poly.type
_entity_poly.pdbx_seq_one_letter_code
_entity_poly.pdbx_strand_id
1 'polypeptide(L)'
;MSRTSEDEAERPLVFVGHSLGGLVIKEALIRSSEYHFNKQDEQLGAVYPCTKGIVFLGTPHRGSDLIPYGHIVAKVAKLLLRDPNERLISLLESESPILERQRKSFASINKDIGLACVIEELPTALGIVVPEWSATIDGFNVKHQQVLANHMDMCKFANREEVGYRRVVFLLNNILRRKFQRSLERLDSLPEASFDAANKQHVATYLPDTRRDPAAPPSPDDPFHNMSARLEMIDVGKLSYSGVRNRRPNIGGRRRSPKEVVIAVMGETGSGKSTFISNLAARDYQSSVGHGLSSRTQEVVEADCSIDGCSVVLVDTPGFDDINHEDGTILSRIGQWLDLSYHEGKRLSGLIFMHDVTQPRIGRSNVRNMTLFRKITGNDNMKNVTLLTTKWEILPDQAIGVRRENELHEEPGFWNRMLADDAQSRRHDGTKESALAIIRELLKKDPVVLRMQQQMAEGADIVNTEAGEFVNEEYLRLQKQHREDMEMKEAKENLERRLQAVERMLDHAQSALSESKAAAQKATQAQEQLAESLQQETSGLRTGLLRRGEEDDEAASMIMEQKEREDAQAVVMWQRQHQVVAQERQRREESEREARVNLRLDLGMFGVMCKARKVS
;
A
#
# COMPACT_ATOMS: atom_id res chain seq x y z
N MET A 1 -6.29 35.16 -1.52
CA MET A 1 -7.73 35.18 -1.81
C MET A 1 -8.44 34.76 -0.53
N SER A 2 -9.05 35.69 0.19
CA SER A 2 -9.96 35.36 1.30
C SER A 2 -11.29 34.89 0.71
N ARG A 3 -11.95 33.90 1.32
CA ARG A 3 -13.34 33.52 1.00
C ARG A 3 -14.21 34.23 2.04
N THR A 4 -14.68 35.42 1.70
CA THR A 4 -15.19 36.40 2.67
C THR A 4 -16.68 36.72 2.53
N SER A 5 -17.28 36.44 1.37
CA SER A 5 -18.75 36.41 1.22
C SER A 5 -19.29 34.98 1.37
N GLU A 6 -20.60 34.85 1.57
CA GLU A 6 -21.29 33.55 1.65
C GLU A 6 -21.17 32.76 0.33
N ASP A 7 -21.39 33.41 -0.83
CA ASP A 7 -21.17 32.79 -2.15
C ASP A 7 -19.71 32.32 -2.34
N GLU A 8 -18.74 33.08 -1.84
CA GLU A 8 -17.33 32.66 -1.86
C GLU A 8 -17.07 31.49 -0.91
N ALA A 9 -17.75 31.44 0.24
CA ALA A 9 -17.61 30.41 1.24
C ALA A 9 -18.14 29.06 0.75
N GLU A 10 -19.21 29.02 -0.04
CA GLU A 10 -19.81 27.78 -0.57
C GLU A 10 -19.22 27.32 -1.92
N ARG A 11 -18.51 28.20 -2.64
CA ARG A 11 -18.02 27.94 -4.01
C ARG A 11 -17.23 26.62 -4.13
N PRO A 12 -17.64 25.69 -5.01
CA PRO A 12 -16.93 24.44 -5.28
C PRO A 12 -15.44 24.62 -5.57
N LEU A 13 -14.61 23.76 -4.95
CA LEU A 13 -13.16 23.74 -5.12
C LEU A 13 -12.70 22.46 -5.82
N VAL A 14 -11.76 22.62 -6.75
CA VAL A 14 -10.95 21.53 -7.29
C VAL A 14 -9.49 21.93 -7.16
N PHE A 15 -8.70 21.10 -6.47
CA PHE A 15 -7.27 21.34 -6.31
C PHE A 15 -6.47 20.63 -7.40
N VAL A 16 -5.38 21.26 -7.86
CA VAL A 16 -4.39 20.62 -8.74
C VAL A 16 -3.04 20.72 -8.04
N GLY A 17 -2.46 19.57 -7.69
CA GLY A 17 -1.22 19.47 -6.93
C GLY A 17 -0.14 18.75 -7.73
N HIS A 18 0.89 19.47 -8.17
CA HIS A 18 2.10 18.84 -8.70
C HIS A 18 3.02 18.40 -7.58
N SER A 19 3.59 17.20 -7.70
CA SER A 19 4.71 16.75 -6.90
C SER A 19 4.41 16.88 -5.39
N LEU A 20 5.32 17.43 -4.57
CA LEU A 20 5.12 17.67 -3.13
C LEU A 20 3.91 18.56 -2.81
N GLY A 21 3.45 19.40 -3.74
CA GLY A 21 2.24 20.22 -3.56
C GLY A 21 0.99 19.39 -3.28
N GLY A 22 0.92 18.15 -3.80
CA GLY A 22 -0.16 17.23 -3.46
C GLY A 22 -0.15 16.78 -1.99
N LEU A 23 1.01 16.70 -1.33
CA LEU A 23 1.10 16.41 0.11
C LEU A 23 0.64 17.59 0.95
N VAL A 24 0.95 18.82 0.50
CA VAL A 24 0.43 20.05 1.12
C VAL A 24 -1.10 20.10 1.04
N ILE A 25 -1.69 19.72 -0.10
CA ILE A 25 -3.15 19.65 -0.27
C ILE A 25 -3.76 18.59 0.67
N LYS A 26 -3.15 17.40 0.81
CA LYS A 26 -3.62 16.37 1.75
C LYS A 26 -3.64 16.91 3.19
N GLU A 27 -2.54 17.51 3.64
CA GLU A 27 -2.42 18.08 4.98
C GLU A 27 -3.46 19.18 5.25
N ALA A 28 -3.60 20.11 4.30
CA ALA A 28 -4.56 21.22 4.41
C ALA A 28 -6.01 20.71 4.51
N LEU A 29 -6.37 19.67 3.75
CA LEU A 29 -7.70 19.07 3.80
C LEU A 29 -7.96 18.25 5.06
N ILE A 30 -6.94 17.56 5.60
CA ILE A 30 -7.05 16.89 6.90
C ILE A 30 -7.37 17.92 7.99
N ARG A 31 -6.58 18.98 8.11
CA ARG A 31 -6.82 20.04 9.10
C ARG A 31 -8.15 20.75 8.89
N SER A 32 -8.52 21.05 7.64
CA SER A 32 -9.83 21.61 7.31
C SER A 32 -10.98 20.69 7.74
N SER A 33 -10.86 19.38 7.54
CA SER A 33 -11.87 18.42 8.01
C SER A 33 -11.94 18.36 9.55
N GLU A 34 -10.82 18.45 10.25
CA GLU A 34 -10.77 18.53 11.72
C GLU A 34 -11.46 19.81 12.22
N TYR A 35 -11.19 20.96 11.61
CA TYR A 35 -11.87 22.22 11.95
C TYR A 35 -13.37 22.18 11.65
N HIS A 36 -13.77 21.55 10.54
CA HIS A 36 -15.17 21.38 10.15
C HIS A 36 -15.94 20.51 11.16
N PHE A 37 -15.44 19.31 11.48
CA PHE A 37 -16.13 18.39 12.38
C PHE A 37 -16.10 18.85 13.84
N ASN A 38 -15.01 19.50 14.28
CA ASN A 38 -14.88 20.00 15.66
C ASN A 38 -15.44 21.42 15.84
N LYS A 39 -15.93 22.08 14.78
CA LYS A 39 -16.42 23.48 14.77
C LYS A 39 -15.43 24.49 15.39
N GLN A 40 -14.13 24.30 15.13
CA GLN A 40 -13.07 25.14 15.70
C GLN A 40 -12.84 26.44 14.91
N ASP A 41 -12.98 26.38 13.58
CA ASP A 41 -12.85 27.52 12.67
C ASP A 41 -13.76 27.27 11.46
N GLU A 42 -14.76 28.13 11.27
CA GLU A 42 -15.73 27.97 10.19
C GLU A 42 -15.14 28.30 8.82
N GLN A 43 -14.23 29.27 8.72
CA GLN A 43 -13.62 29.70 7.45
C GLN A 43 -12.62 28.66 6.93
N LEU A 44 -11.75 28.17 7.81
CA LEU A 44 -10.83 27.07 7.49
C LEU A 44 -11.56 25.74 7.37
N GLY A 45 -12.63 25.52 8.15
CA GLY A 45 -13.49 24.35 8.06
C GLY A 45 -14.28 24.25 6.75
N ALA A 46 -14.68 25.38 6.15
CA ALA A 46 -15.46 25.40 4.91
C ALA A 46 -14.71 24.84 3.68
N VAL A 47 -13.38 24.81 3.69
CA VAL A 47 -12.57 24.31 2.56
C VAL A 47 -12.83 22.83 2.28
N TYR A 48 -12.95 22.00 3.33
CA TYR A 48 -13.21 20.56 3.21
C TYR A 48 -14.53 20.23 2.49
N PRO A 49 -15.74 20.65 2.96
CA PRO A 49 -17.00 20.34 2.28
C PRO A 49 -17.12 21.01 0.90
N CYS A 50 -16.39 22.12 0.66
CA CYS A 50 -16.34 22.75 -0.67
C CYS A 50 -15.46 21.98 -1.66
N THR A 51 -14.53 21.15 -1.19
CA THR A 51 -13.63 20.38 -2.06
C THR A 51 -14.37 19.25 -2.77
N LYS A 52 -14.56 19.39 -4.08
CA LYS A 52 -15.26 18.41 -4.93
C LYS A 52 -14.30 17.45 -5.62
N GLY A 53 -13.04 17.84 -5.81
CA GLY A 53 -12.00 16.93 -6.31
C GLY A 53 -10.57 17.44 -6.21
N ILE A 54 -9.63 16.56 -6.52
CA ILE A 54 -8.18 16.81 -6.50
C ILE A 54 -7.53 16.07 -7.68
N VAL A 55 -6.69 16.76 -8.44
CA VAL A 55 -5.82 16.17 -9.45
C VAL A 55 -4.39 16.24 -8.94
N PHE A 56 -3.82 15.09 -8.60
CA PHE A 56 -2.40 14.92 -8.27
C PHE A 56 -1.60 14.70 -9.56
N LEU A 57 -0.50 15.43 -9.74
CA LEU A 57 0.39 15.31 -10.89
C LEU A 57 1.77 14.87 -10.36
N GLY A 58 2.08 13.57 -10.45
CA GLY A 58 3.33 13.00 -9.95
C GLY A 58 3.53 13.14 -8.44
N THR A 59 2.46 13.28 -7.64
CA THR A 59 2.62 13.37 -6.18
C THR A 59 3.03 12.02 -5.61
N PRO A 60 4.18 11.90 -4.93
CA PRO A 60 4.56 10.65 -4.29
C PRO A 60 3.62 10.45 -3.08
N HIS A 61 2.85 9.36 -3.05
CA HIS A 61 1.78 9.11 -2.07
C HIS A 61 2.07 7.98 -1.07
N ARG A 62 3.03 7.10 -1.38
CA ARG A 62 3.51 6.01 -0.52
C ARG A 62 4.95 5.61 -0.84
N GLY A 63 5.59 4.94 0.12
CA GLY A 63 6.81 4.13 -0.11
C GLY A 63 6.48 2.66 -0.39
N SER A 64 7.51 1.85 -0.57
CA SER A 64 7.44 0.39 -0.60
C SER A 64 8.52 -0.21 0.30
N ASP A 65 8.44 -1.50 0.60
CA ASP A 65 9.41 -2.18 1.47
C ASP A 65 10.84 -2.19 0.88
N LEU A 66 10.95 -2.07 -0.46
CA LEU A 66 12.22 -1.97 -1.19
C LEU A 66 12.72 -0.54 -1.34
N ILE A 67 11.82 0.45 -1.36
CA ILE A 67 12.16 1.88 -1.56
C ILE A 67 11.38 2.70 -0.53
N PRO A 68 12.05 3.08 0.59
CA PRO A 68 11.45 3.92 1.62
C PRO A 68 10.87 5.22 1.04
N TYR A 69 9.71 5.63 1.55
CA TYR A 69 8.97 6.77 1.02
C TYR A 69 9.81 8.05 0.96
N GLY A 70 10.61 8.29 2.00
CA GLY A 70 11.48 9.44 2.10
C GLY A 70 12.58 9.52 1.01
N HIS A 71 13.05 8.38 0.48
CA HIS A 71 14.00 8.36 -0.64
C HIS A 71 13.38 8.91 -1.94
N ILE A 72 12.08 8.66 -2.17
CA ILE A 72 11.33 9.21 -3.30
C ILE A 72 11.15 10.72 -3.12
N VAL A 73 10.77 11.15 -1.92
CA VAL A 73 10.61 12.57 -1.58
C VAL A 73 11.94 13.33 -1.71
N ALA A 74 13.07 12.73 -1.30
CA ALA A 74 14.41 13.26 -1.50
C ALA A 74 14.79 13.41 -2.98
N LYS A 75 14.46 12.41 -3.81
CA LYS A 75 14.68 12.45 -5.27
C LYS A 75 13.88 13.57 -5.93
N VAL A 76 12.63 13.75 -5.51
CA VAL A 76 11.76 14.86 -5.92
C VAL A 76 12.34 16.22 -5.48
N ALA A 77 12.80 16.34 -4.24
CA ALA A 77 13.39 17.56 -3.70
C ALA A 77 14.65 17.97 -4.48
N LYS A 78 15.56 17.02 -4.75
CA LYS A 78 16.79 17.24 -5.54
C LYS A 78 16.52 17.68 -6.98
N LEU A 79 15.38 17.32 -7.56
CA LEU A 79 15.01 17.69 -8.92
C LEU A 79 14.34 19.07 -9.02
N LEU A 80 13.42 19.38 -8.10
CA LEU A 80 12.50 20.52 -8.24
C LEU A 80 12.86 21.73 -7.36
N LEU A 81 13.60 21.53 -6.27
CA LEU A 81 14.02 22.62 -5.41
C LEU A 81 15.37 23.15 -5.90
N ARG A 82 15.50 24.47 -5.93
CA ARG A 82 16.76 25.14 -6.24
C ARG A 82 17.59 25.22 -4.96
N ASP A 83 18.57 24.34 -4.85
CA ASP A 83 19.49 24.20 -3.71
C ASP A 83 18.83 23.74 -2.38
N PRO A 84 18.22 22.53 -2.34
CA PRO A 84 17.67 21.97 -1.12
C PRO A 84 18.78 21.59 -0.12
N ASN A 85 18.81 22.26 1.03
CA ASN A 85 19.73 21.96 2.13
C ASN A 85 19.66 20.44 2.50
N GLU A 86 20.81 19.78 2.61
CA GLU A 86 20.91 18.35 2.94
C GLU A 86 20.18 17.97 4.24
N ARG A 87 20.07 18.90 5.19
CA ARG A 87 19.30 18.72 6.43
C ARG A 87 17.78 18.65 6.19
N LEU A 88 17.27 19.35 5.19
CA LEU A 88 15.86 19.23 4.78
C LEU A 88 15.61 17.89 4.06
N ILE A 89 16.56 17.46 3.23
CA ILE A 89 16.49 16.16 2.54
C ILE A 89 16.48 15.01 3.55
N SER A 90 17.40 15.01 4.53
CA SER A 90 17.48 13.95 5.55
C SER A 90 16.30 13.92 6.54
N LEU A 91 15.64 15.06 6.80
CA LEU A 91 14.35 15.10 7.52
C LEU A 91 13.23 14.43 6.71
N LEU A 92 13.14 14.74 5.41
CA LEU A 92 12.18 14.10 4.50
C LEU A 92 12.46 12.61 4.30
N GLU A 93 13.72 12.17 4.44
CA GLU A 93 14.11 10.76 4.43
C GLU A 93 13.70 9.99 5.70
N SER A 94 13.62 10.66 6.86
CA SER A 94 13.46 10.03 8.18
C SER A 94 12.04 10.09 8.79
N GLU A 95 11.17 11.02 8.37
CA GLU A 95 9.81 11.20 8.94
C GLU A 95 8.70 10.28 8.35
N SER A 96 9.05 9.03 8.00
CA SER A 96 8.10 8.02 7.49
C SER A 96 6.78 7.89 8.28
N PRO A 97 6.76 7.92 9.63
CA PRO A 97 5.52 7.78 10.41
C PRO A 97 4.52 8.94 10.23
N ILE A 98 4.99 10.16 10.00
CA ILE A 98 4.13 11.34 9.80
C ILE A 98 3.42 11.25 8.46
N LEU A 99 4.17 10.88 7.42
CA LEU A 99 3.67 10.69 6.08
C LEU A 99 2.70 9.50 5.98
N GLU A 100 2.96 8.39 6.67
CA GLU A 100 2.03 7.26 6.75
C GLU A 100 0.76 7.59 7.57
N ARG A 101 0.89 8.40 8.64
CA ARG A 101 -0.27 8.96 9.35
C ARG A 101 -1.11 9.85 8.43
N GLN A 102 -0.48 10.73 7.65
CA GLN A 102 -1.18 11.55 6.66
C GLN A 102 -1.92 10.69 5.62
N ARG A 103 -1.31 9.61 5.13
CA ARG A 103 -1.98 8.67 4.21
C ARG A 103 -3.26 8.08 4.83
N LYS A 104 -3.19 7.59 6.07
CA LYS A 104 -4.35 7.03 6.79
C LYS A 104 -5.43 8.08 7.06
N SER A 105 -5.06 9.27 7.52
CA SER A 105 -5.99 10.37 7.78
C SER A 105 -6.64 10.92 6.50
N PHE A 106 -5.91 10.96 5.38
CA PHE A 106 -6.48 11.36 4.10
C PHE A 106 -7.48 10.33 3.57
N ALA A 107 -7.22 9.03 3.78
CA ALA A 107 -8.09 7.93 3.34
C ALA A 107 -9.45 7.88 4.07
N SER A 108 -9.57 8.42 5.28
CA SER A 108 -10.86 8.47 5.99
C SER A 108 -11.79 9.57 5.45
N ILE A 109 -11.22 10.68 4.95
CA ILE A 109 -11.98 11.90 4.57
C ILE A 109 -12.23 12.03 3.05
N ASN A 110 -11.52 11.28 2.21
CA ASN A 110 -11.54 11.51 0.76
C ASN A 110 -12.68 10.80 -0.01
N LYS A 111 -13.57 10.06 0.67
CA LYS A 111 -14.58 9.17 0.05
C LYS A 111 -15.49 9.88 -0.95
N ASP A 112 -15.89 11.12 -0.64
CA ASP A 112 -16.79 11.95 -1.45
C ASP A 112 -16.06 12.96 -2.35
N ILE A 113 -14.73 12.88 -2.42
CA ILE A 113 -13.87 13.77 -3.22
C ILE A 113 -13.45 13.02 -4.50
N GLY A 114 -13.69 13.61 -5.67
CA GLY A 114 -13.22 13.04 -6.93
C GLY A 114 -11.70 13.14 -7.05
N LEU A 115 -11.00 12.01 -6.97
CA LEU A 115 -9.54 11.97 -7.04
C LEU A 115 -9.05 11.56 -8.44
N ALA A 116 -7.98 12.21 -8.89
CA ALA A 116 -7.21 11.76 -10.04
C ALA A 116 -5.71 11.82 -9.75
N CYS A 117 -4.97 10.85 -10.27
CA CYS A 117 -3.50 10.74 -10.19
C CYS A 117 -2.95 10.66 -11.61
N VAL A 118 -2.11 11.62 -11.99
CA VAL A 118 -1.37 11.62 -13.25
C VAL A 118 0.07 11.20 -12.98
N ILE A 119 0.54 10.23 -13.75
CA ILE A 119 1.82 9.53 -13.60
C ILE A 119 2.77 9.97 -14.73
N GLU A 120 4.05 10.17 -14.42
CA GLU A 120 5.08 10.43 -15.45
C GLU A 120 5.44 9.14 -16.22
N GLU A 121 5.71 9.28 -17.52
CA GLU A 121 6.04 8.16 -18.41
C GLU A 121 7.49 8.24 -18.93
N LEU A 122 8.05 9.45 -19.01
CA LEU A 122 9.42 9.68 -19.49
C LEU A 122 10.40 9.90 -18.30
N PRO A 123 11.61 9.31 -18.33
CA PRO A 123 12.58 9.54 -17.27
C PRO A 123 13.20 10.95 -17.32
N THR A 124 13.61 11.45 -16.16
CA THR A 124 14.56 12.56 -16.05
C THR A 124 16.01 12.05 -16.10
N ALA A 125 17.00 12.94 -15.97
CA ALA A 125 18.40 12.55 -15.74
C ALA A 125 18.60 11.69 -14.46
N LEU A 126 17.65 11.69 -13.53
CA LEU A 126 17.63 10.82 -12.35
C LEU A 126 16.81 9.53 -12.57
N GLY A 127 16.33 9.28 -13.79
CA GLY A 127 15.31 8.27 -14.10
C GLY A 127 13.89 8.74 -13.78
N ILE A 128 12.94 7.80 -13.71
CA ILE A 128 11.58 8.05 -13.18
C ILE A 128 11.70 8.48 -11.71
N VAL A 129 11.14 9.63 -11.38
CA VAL A 129 11.33 10.36 -10.12
C VAL A 129 10.35 9.88 -9.07
N VAL A 130 9.08 9.74 -9.47
CA VAL A 130 8.00 9.18 -8.66
C VAL A 130 7.43 7.96 -9.41
N PRO A 131 7.83 6.73 -9.03
CA PRO A 131 7.31 5.52 -9.65
C PRO A 131 5.79 5.45 -9.58
N GLU A 132 5.14 4.80 -10.57
CA GLU A 132 3.68 4.68 -10.66
C GLU A 132 3.01 4.21 -9.36
N TRP A 133 3.56 3.16 -8.73
CA TRP A 133 3.05 2.67 -7.46
C TRP A 133 3.11 3.73 -6.35
N SER A 134 4.04 4.69 -6.40
CA SER A 134 4.08 5.83 -5.48
C SER A 134 3.15 6.96 -5.94
N ALA A 135 3.03 7.22 -7.24
CA ALA A 135 2.17 8.26 -7.82
C ALA A 135 0.65 7.95 -7.72
N THR A 136 0.27 6.76 -7.28
CA THR A 136 -1.12 6.28 -7.20
C THR A 136 -1.66 6.22 -5.76
N ILE A 137 -2.96 6.48 -5.61
CA ILE A 137 -3.74 6.22 -4.39
C ILE A 137 -4.69 5.08 -4.70
N ASP A 138 -4.71 4.04 -3.86
CA ASP A 138 -5.65 2.92 -4.04
C ASP A 138 -7.09 3.39 -3.74
N GLY A 139 -8.02 3.11 -4.65
CA GLY A 139 -9.46 3.31 -4.42
C GLY A 139 -10.27 3.41 -5.71
N PHE A 140 -11.46 2.80 -5.74
CA PHE A 140 -12.33 2.74 -6.93
C PHE A 140 -12.79 4.10 -7.47
N ASN A 141 -12.79 5.13 -6.62
CA ASN A 141 -13.13 6.51 -7.01
C ASN A 141 -11.93 7.31 -7.55
N VAL A 142 -10.71 6.75 -7.53
CA VAL A 142 -9.50 7.39 -8.04
C VAL A 142 -9.34 7.09 -9.54
N LYS A 143 -9.09 8.12 -10.35
CA LYS A 143 -8.74 7.95 -11.77
C LYS A 143 -7.22 8.00 -11.94
N HIS A 144 -6.64 7.01 -12.60
CA HIS A 144 -5.23 7.01 -12.97
C HIS A 144 -5.08 7.36 -14.46
N GLN A 145 -4.07 8.17 -14.78
CA GLN A 145 -3.70 8.53 -16.15
C GLN A 145 -2.18 8.63 -16.24
N GLN A 146 -1.59 8.21 -17.34
CA GLN A 146 -0.20 8.51 -17.66
C GLN A 146 -0.12 9.74 -18.56
N VAL A 147 1.01 10.45 -18.53
CA VAL A 147 1.33 11.51 -19.49
C VAL A 147 2.75 11.31 -20.01
N LEU A 148 2.89 11.41 -21.34
CA LEU A 148 4.15 11.25 -22.06
C LEU A 148 5.07 12.47 -21.85
N ALA A 149 5.48 12.65 -20.60
CA ALA A 149 6.33 13.71 -20.09
C ALA A 149 7.09 13.19 -18.86
N ASN A 150 8.17 13.88 -18.50
CA ASN A 150 8.93 13.60 -17.27
C ASN A 150 8.38 14.44 -16.09
N HIS A 151 8.81 14.12 -14.87
CA HIS A 151 8.34 14.81 -13.65
C HIS A 151 8.43 16.34 -13.65
N MET A 152 9.38 16.94 -14.38
CA MET A 152 9.52 18.40 -14.48
C MET A 152 8.55 19.02 -15.47
N ASP A 153 8.16 18.27 -16.51
CA ASP A 153 7.46 18.80 -17.69
C ASP A 153 6.00 18.33 -17.78
N MET A 154 5.58 17.37 -16.96
CA MET A 154 4.19 16.86 -16.89
C MET A 154 3.10 17.90 -16.58
N CYS A 155 3.49 19.13 -16.21
CA CYS A 155 2.60 20.26 -15.97
C CYS A 155 2.82 21.44 -16.94
N LYS A 156 3.74 21.31 -17.91
CA LYS A 156 4.16 22.38 -18.83
C LYS A 156 3.73 22.01 -20.25
N PHE A 157 2.58 22.53 -20.65
CA PHE A 157 2.03 22.31 -21.99
C PHE A 157 2.30 23.53 -22.87
N ALA A 158 2.84 23.35 -24.07
CA ALA A 158 3.09 24.46 -24.99
C ALA A 158 1.79 25.03 -25.59
N ASN A 159 0.75 24.21 -25.71
CA ASN A 159 -0.56 24.62 -26.22
C ASN A 159 -1.71 23.74 -25.65
N ARG A 160 -2.95 24.05 -26.05
CA ARG A 160 -4.17 23.34 -25.58
C ARG A 160 -4.50 22.05 -26.34
N GLU A 161 -3.79 21.78 -27.43
CA GLU A 161 -4.02 20.63 -28.32
C GLU A 161 -3.20 19.41 -27.87
N GLU A 162 -2.12 19.63 -27.12
CA GLU A 162 -1.31 18.58 -26.50
C GLU A 162 -2.14 17.56 -25.72
N VAL A 163 -1.80 16.29 -25.93
CA VAL A 163 -2.46 15.14 -25.29
C VAL A 163 -2.43 15.25 -23.76
N GLY A 164 -1.31 15.70 -23.18
CA GLY A 164 -1.19 15.92 -21.73
C GLY A 164 -2.16 16.97 -21.20
N TYR A 165 -2.25 18.13 -21.87
CA TYR A 165 -3.21 19.18 -21.52
C TYR A 165 -4.65 18.67 -21.59
N ARG A 166 -5.00 18.01 -22.70
CA ARG A 166 -6.35 17.45 -22.92
C ARG A 166 -6.71 16.39 -21.89
N ARG A 167 -5.76 15.52 -21.48
CA ARG A 167 -5.95 14.54 -20.40
C ARG A 167 -6.22 15.22 -19.04
N VAL A 168 -5.46 16.24 -18.67
CA VAL A 168 -5.68 16.98 -17.41
C VAL A 168 -7.03 17.72 -17.41
N VAL A 169 -7.39 18.39 -18.51
CA VAL A 169 -8.69 19.06 -18.65
C VAL A 169 -9.85 18.06 -18.63
N PHE A 170 -9.70 16.88 -19.23
CA PHE A 170 -10.68 15.81 -19.16
C PHE A 170 -10.90 15.33 -17.71
N LEU A 171 -9.84 15.13 -16.92
CA LEU A 171 -9.96 14.76 -15.51
C LEU A 171 -10.71 15.82 -14.69
N LEU A 172 -10.39 17.11 -14.90
CA LEU A 172 -11.09 18.23 -14.26
C LEU A 172 -12.59 18.25 -14.61
N ASN A 173 -12.93 18.09 -15.90
CA ASN A 173 -14.32 18.06 -16.36
C ASN A 173 -15.10 16.87 -15.78
N ASN A 174 -14.48 15.68 -15.67
CA ASN A 174 -15.11 14.50 -15.05
C ASN A 174 -15.41 14.71 -13.56
N ILE A 175 -14.46 15.31 -12.82
CA ILE A 175 -14.64 15.68 -11.41
C ILE A 175 -15.83 16.63 -11.23
N LEU A 176 -15.98 17.61 -12.11
CA LEU A 176 -17.06 18.60 -12.05
C LEU A 176 -18.44 18.04 -12.47
N ARG A 177 -18.51 17.24 -13.54
CA ARG A 177 -19.78 16.68 -14.05
C ARG A 177 -20.44 15.71 -13.08
N ARG A 178 -19.67 14.85 -12.40
CA ARG A 178 -20.16 13.80 -11.48
C ARG A 178 -21.07 14.26 -10.34
N LYS A 179 -21.07 15.56 -9.97
CA LYS A 179 -21.98 16.10 -8.95
C LYS A 179 -23.11 16.99 -9.49
N PHE A 180 -23.07 17.42 -10.76
CA PHE A 180 -24.22 18.11 -11.36
C PHE A 180 -25.40 17.14 -11.56
N GLN A 181 -25.12 15.92 -12.02
CA GLN A 181 -26.12 14.84 -12.18
C GLN A 181 -26.85 14.54 -10.85
N ARG A 182 -26.09 14.25 -9.79
CA ARG A 182 -26.65 13.91 -8.45
C ARG A 182 -27.42 15.04 -7.77
N SER A 183 -27.17 16.30 -8.13
CA SER A 183 -27.95 17.44 -7.65
C SER A 183 -29.28 17.59 -8.39
N LEU A 184 -29.32 17.28 -9.70
CA LEU A 184 -30.54 17.26 -10.51
C LEU A 184 -31.45 16.08 -10.12
N GLU A 185 -30.88 14.88 -9.98
CA GLU A 185 -31.59 13.68 -9.49
C GLU A 185 -32.24 13.89 -8.10
N ARG A 186 -31.65 14.74 -7.24
CA ARG A 186 -32.23 15.14 -5.94
C ARG A 186 -33.36 16.16 -6.03
N LEU A 187 -33.44 16.92 -7.11
CA LEU A 187 -34.54 17.85 -7.38
C LEU A 187 -35.73 17.13 -8.01
N ASP A 188 -35.48 16.22 -8.96
CA ASP A 188 -36.50 15.42 -9.64
C ASP A 188 -37.15 14.34 -8.75
N SER A 189 -36.59 14.07 -7.56
CA SER A 189 -37.07 13.05 -6.61
C SER A 189 -37.88 13.61 -5.43
N LEU A 190 -38.18 14.93 -5.41
CA LEU A 190 -39.05 15.54 -4.41
C LEU A 190 -40.54 15.41 -4.82
N PRO A 191 -41.45 15.01 -3.91
CA PRO A 191 -42.88 14.93 -4.23
C PRO A 191 -43.48 16.31 -4.56
N GLU A 192 -44.26 16.40 -5.64
CA GLU A 192 -44.91 17.65 -6.11
C GLU A 192 -45.74 18.37 -5.04
N ALA A 193 -46.22 17.64 -4.02
CA ALA A 193 -47.11 18.14 -2.97
C ALA A 193 -46.44 19.04 -1.91
N SER A 194 -45.12 19.26 -1.92
CA SER A 194 -44.46 20.16 -0.95
C SER A 194 -44.23 21.59 -1.44
N PHE A 195 -44.77 21.98 -2.60
CA PHE A 195 -44.71 23.36 -3.11
C PHE A 195 -45.76 24.28 -2.45
N ASP A 196 -45.69 24.39 -1.12
CA ASP A 196 -46.53 25.33 -0.39
C ASP A 196 -46.05 26.78 -0.60
N ALA A 197 -46.99 27.73 -0.65
CA ALA A 197 -46.81 28.99 -1.38
C ALA A 197 -45.82 30.00 -0.75
N ALA A 198 -45.22 29.68 0.40
CA ALA A 198 -44.30 30.56 1.13
C ALA A 198 -42.91 30.71 0.49
N ASN A 199 -42.44 29.74 -0.31
CA ASN A 199 -41.03 29.71 -0.75
C ASN A 199 -40.76 30.30 -2.16
N LYS A 200 -41.77 30.89 -2.82
CA LYS A 200 -41.58 31.63 -4.09
C LYS A 200 -40.70 32.89 -3.93
N GLN A 201 -40.48 33.36 -2.71
CA GLN A 201 -39.69 34.55 -2.43
C GLN A 201 -38.17 34.29 -2.36
N HIS A 202 -37.71 33.03 -2.24
CA HIS A 202 -36.29 32.71 -2.03
C HIS A 202 -35.56 32.18 -3.28
N VAL A 203 -36.29 31.67 -4.27
CA VAL A 203 -35.71 31.17 -5.54
C VAL A 203 -35.51 32.28 -6.57
N ALA A 204 -36.16 33.44 -6.38
CA ALA A 204 -35.98 34.61 -7.23
C ALA A 204 -34.59 35.27 -7.11
N THR A 205 -33.79 34.93 -6.10
CA THR A 205 -32.51 35.57 -5.80
C THR A 205 -31.33 35.06 -6.64
N TYR A 206 -31.46 33.89 -7.29
CA TYR A 206 -30.39 33.27 -8.09
C TYR A 206 -30.65 33.24 -9.61
N LEU A 207 -31.62 34.02 -10.10
CA LEU A 207 -31.79 34.31 -11.52
C LEU A 207 -31.39 35.77 -11.79
N PRO A 208 -30.44 36.05 -12.71
CA PRO A 208 -30.09 37.42 -13.06
C PRO A 208 -31.29 38.18 -13.66
N ASP A 209 -31.70 39.26 -13.00
CA ASP A 209 -32.80 40.12 -13.45
C ASP A 209 -32.42 40.83 -14.76
N THR A 210 -33.09 40.45 -15.84
CA THR A 210 -32.90 41.00 -17.19
C THR A 210 -33.99 42.00 -17.55
N ARG A 211 -34.23 42.98 -16.65
CA ARG A 211 -35.02 44.17 -16.95
C ARG A 211 -34.28 45.48 -16.62
N ARG A 212 -33.49 45.96 -17.59
CA ARG A 212 -33.12 47.39 -17.69
C ARG A 212 -33.32 47.92 -19.10
N ASP A 213 -33.73 49.19 -19.17
CA ASP A 213 -34.12 49.92 -20.38
C ASP A 213 -33.00 50.02 -21.43
N PRO A 214 -33.28 49.85 -22.73
CA PRO A 214 -32.26 49.87 -23.79
C PRO A 214 -31.84 51.29 -24.24
N ALA A 215 -32.05 52.33 -23.44
CA ALA A 215 -32.04 53.74 -23.90
C ALA A 215 -31.10 54.70 -23.13
N ALA A 216 -30.00 54.21 -22.55
CA ALA A 216 -28.97 55.07 -21.93
C ALA A 216 -27.54 54.65 -22.35
N PRO A 217 -26.72 55.53 -22.95
CA PRO A 217 -25.31 55.22 -23.24
C PRO A 217 -24.45 55.31 -21.96
N PRO A 218 -23.55 54.35 -21.69
CA PRO A 218 -22.67 54.38 -20.52
C PRO A 218 -21.48 55.34 -20.68
N SER A 219 -20.91 55.76 -19.55
CA SER A 219 -19.76 56.69 -19.48
C SER A 219 -18.40 56.02 -19.78
N PRO A 220 -17.34 56.78 -20.12
CA PRO A 220 -16.12 56.22 -20.71
C PRO A 220 -15.18 55.42 -19.79
N ASP A 221 -15.36 55.45 -18.46
CA ASP A 221 -14.30 55.13 -17.49
C ASP A 221 -14.50 53.84 -16.65
N ASP A 222 -15.26 52.85 -17.14
CA ASP A 222 -15.38 51.52 -16.49
C ASP A 222 -14.41 50.48 -17.10
N PRO A 223 -13.39 50.00 -16.35
CA PRO A 223 -12.40 49.05 -16.85
C PRO A 223 -12.90 47.60 -17.03
N PHE A 224 -14.15 47.27 -16.70
CA PHE A 224 -14.68 45.90 -16.81
C PHE A 224 -15.47 45.61 -18.10
N HIS A 225 -15.48 46.52 -19.08
CA HIS A 225 -16.30 46.43 -20.31
C HIS A 225 -15.94 45.27 -21.29
N ASN A 226 -15.08 44.31 -20.94
CA ASN A 226 -14.62 43.26 -21.88
C ASN A 226 -14.64 41.83 -21.32
N MET A 227 -15.50 41.52 -20.33
CA MET A 227 -15.63 40.16 -19.81
C MET A 227 -17.05 39.63 -19.63
N SER A 228 -18.10 40.47 -19.76
CA SER A 228 -19.51 40.04 -19.76
C SER A 228 -20.09 39.72 -21.14
N ALA A 229 -19.45 40.18 -22.23
CA ALA A 229 -19.97 40.09 -23.60
C ALA A 229 -19.54 38.84 -24.40
N ARG A 230 -19.10 37.75 -23.73
CA ARG A 230 -18.59 36.55 -24.42
C ARG A 230 -19.01 35.19 -23.85
N LEU A 231 -20.05 35.17 -23.03
CA LEU A 231 -20.85 33.97 -22.78
C LEU A 231 -22.04 33.93 -23.75
N GLU A 232 -21.74 33.85 -25.05
CA GLU A 232 -22.71 33.22 -25.96
C GLU A 232 -22.86 31.76 -25.53
N MET A 233 -24.10 31.33 -25.38
CA MET A 233 -24.45 29.93 -25.18
C MET A 233 -23.71 29.07 -26.21
N ILE A 234 -22.92 28.10 -25.75
CA ILE A 234 -22.40 27.05 -26.64
C ILE A 234 -23.59 26.15 -26.99
N ASP A 235 -24.30 26.55 -28.04
CA ASP A 235 -25.19 25.67 -28.78
C ASP A 235 -24.35 24.53 -29.34
N VAL A 236 -24.54 23.34 -28.77
CA VAL A 236 -23.71 22.15 -29.01
C VAL A 236 -23.84 21.65 -30.45
N GLY A 237 -24.76 22.21 -31.25
CA GLY A 237 -24.91 21.94 -32.68
C GLY A 237 -23.87 22.58 -33.63
N LYS A 238 -22.86 23.34 -33.14
CA LYS A 238 -21.87 24.02 -34.00
C LYS A 238 -20.40 23.85 -33.61
N LEU A 239 -19.93 22.61 -33.54
CA LEU A 239 -18.50 22.27 -33.64
C LEU A 239 -18.22 21.38 -34.87
N SER A 240 -18.60 21.86 -36.05
CA SER A 240 -18.20 21.26 -37.32
C SER A 240 -16.72 21.57 -37.63
N TYR A 241 -15.91 20.53 -37.74
CA TYR A 241 -14.50 20.60 -38.13
C TYR A 241 -14.33 21.34 -39.48
N SER A 242 -13.49 22.38 -39.51
CA SER A 242 -13.31 23.22 -40.70
C SER A 242 -12.40 22.53 -41.73
N GLY A 243 -12.97 21.91 -42.77
CA GLY A 243 -12.18 21.12 -43.73
C GLY A 243 -12.60 21.09 -45.21
N VAL A 244 -13.88 21.24 -45.57
CA VAL A 244 -14.32 21.15 -46.99
C VAL A 244 -15.33 22.23 -47.36
N ARG A 245 -15.02 22.98 -48.44
CA ARG A 245 -15.92 23.98 -49.02
C ARG A 245 -17.16 23.33 -49.61
N ASN A 246 -18.33 23.49 -48.98
CA ASN A 246 -19.60 23.13 -49.59
C ASN A 246 -20.31 24.36 -50.19
N ARG A 247 -20.49 24.36 -51.51
CA ARG A 247 -21.36 25.33 -52.21
C ARG A 247 -22.81 25.02 -51.84
N ARG A 248 -23.62 26.05 -51.54
CA ARG A 248 -25.06 25.89 -51.34
C ARG A 248 -25.72 25.33 -52.62
N PRO A 249 -26.48 24.21 -52.57
CA PRO A 249 -27.48 23.90 -53.56
C PRO A 249 -28.83 24.54 -53.21
N ASN A 250 -29.68 24.67 -54.22
CA ASN A 250 -30.94 25.40 -54.15
C ASN A 250 -32.04 24.64 -53.39
N ILE A 251 -33.07 25.37 -52.97
CA ILE A 251 -34.30 24.79 -52.38
C ILE A 251 -35.03 23.98 -53.46
N GLY A 252 -35.24 22.68 -53.24
CA GLY A 252 -36.06 21.85 -54.13
C GLY A 252 -35.89 20.34 -53.94
N GLY A 253 -36.91 19.67 -53.39
CA GLY A 253 -37.02 18.21 -53.35
C GLY A 253 -36.53 17.53 -52.06
N ARG A 254 -37.39 16.73 -51.43
CA ARG A 254 -37.03 15.86 -50.30
C ARG A 254 -36.12 14.71 -50.78
N ARG A 255 -34.80 14.91 -50.76
CA ARG A 255 -33.86 13.78 -50.61
C ARG A 255 -33.84 13.38 -49.13
N ARG A 256 -34.09 12.09 -48.84
CA ARG A 256 -33.77 11.52 -47.53
C ARG A 256 -32.24 11.66 -47.33
N SER A 257 -31.81 11.99 -46.11
CA SER A 257 -30.41 11.84 -45.73
C SER A 257 -29.98 10.38 -45.94
N PRO A 258 -28.71 10.10 -46.27
CA PRO A 258 -28.21 8.72 -46.34
C PRO A 258 -28.43 8.03 -44.98
N LYS A 259 -28.82 6.74 -44.99
CA LYS A 259 -28.81 5.92 -43.78
C LYS A 259 -27.34 5.76 -43.37
N GLU A 260 -26.96 6.41 -42.28
CA GLU A 260 -25.65 6.23 -41.65
C GLU A 260 -25.68 4.94 -40.82
N VAL A 261 -24.69 4.09 -41.02
CA VAL A 261 -24.62 2.75 -40.43
C VAL A 261 -23.30 2.60 -39.68
N VAL A 262 -23.37 2.48 -38.36
CA VAL A 262 -22.20 2.23 -37.50
C VAL A 262 -22.03 0.73 -37.28
N ILE A 263 -20.83 0.21 -37.52
CA ILE A 263 -20.45 -1.20 -37.29
C ILE A 263 -19.16 -1.24 -36.48
N ALA A 264 -19.20 -1.91 -35.32
CA ALA A 264 -18.03 -2.07 -34.46
C ALA A 264 -17.30 -3.39 -34.73
N VAL A 265 -15.96 -3.33 -34.79
CA VAL A 265 -15.09 -4.49 -35.02
C VAL A 265 -14.29 -4.78 -33.76
N MET A 266 -14.52 -5.94 -33.17
CA MET A 266 -13.96 -6.42 -31.90
C MET A 266 -13.28 -7.78 -32.09
N GLY A 267 -12.47 -8.21 -31.11
CA GLY A 267 -11.74 -9.49 -31.17
C GLY A 267 -10.30 -9.38 -30.68
N GLU A 268 -9.60 -10.51 -30.67
CA GLU A 268 -8.24 -10.65 -30.12
C GLU A 268 -7.20 -9.81 -30.86
N THR A 269 -6.06 -9.53 -30.20
CA THR A 269 -4.94 -8.80 -30.80
C THR A 269 -4.32 -9.67 -31.91
N GLY A 270 -4.17 -9.11 -33.11
CA GLY A 270 -3.63 -9.84 -34.25
C GLY A 270 -4.64 -10.66 -35.07
N SER A 271 -5.93 -10.68 -34.74
CA SER A 271 -7.01 -11.32 -35.54
C SER A 271 -7.29 -10.67 -36.91
N GLY A 272 -6.63 -9.55 -37.24
CA GLY A 272 -6.77 -8.88 -38.53
C GLY A 272 -7.80 -7.74 -38.58
N LYS A 273 -8.30 -7.24 -37.43
CA LYS A 273 -9.30 -6.14 -37.36
C LYS A 273 -8.95 -4.94 -38.24
N SER A 274 -7.79 -4.33 -38.03
CA SER A 274 -7.35 -3.15 -38.80
C SER A 274 -7.07 -3.47 -40.28
N THR A 275 -6.75 -4.73 -40.62
CA THR A 275 -6.64 -5.19 -42.03
C THR A 275 -8.01 -5.30 -42.69
N PHE A 276 -9.00 -5.87 -41.99
CA PHE A 276 -10.37 -5.95 -42.46
C PHE A 276 -10.97 -4.54 -42.71
N ILE A 277 -10.70 -3.60 -41.80
CA ILE A 277 -11.13 -2.20 -41.95
C ILE A 277 -10.36 -1.52 -43.09
N SER A 278 -9.04 -1.70 -43.23
CA SER A 278 -8.24 -1.06 -44.28
C SER A 278 -8.58 -1.54 -45.70
N ASN A 279 -9.12 -2.75 -45.84
CA ASN A 279 -9.68 -3.25 -47.11
C ASN A 279 -10.90 -2.43 -47.57
N LEU A 280 -11.65 -1.84 -46.64
CA LEU A 280 -12.94 -1.17 -46.88
C LEU A 280 -12.85 0.37 -46.84
N ALA A 281 -12.01 0.91 -45.97
CA ALA A 281 -11.87 2.33 -45.72
C ALA A 281 -11.33 3.14 -46.92
N ALA A 282 -11.56 4.46 -46.90
CA ALA A 282 -10.92 5.39 -47.82
C ALA A 282 -9.40 5.49 -47.58
N ARG A 283 -8.65 6.03 -48.56
CA ARG A 283 -7.17 6.11 -48.53
C ARG A 283 -6.60 6.77 -47.27
N ASP A 284 -7.35 7.69 -46.66
CA ASP A 284 -6.88 8.47 -45.51
C ASP A 284 -6.72 7.62 -44.21
N TYR A 285 -7.41 6.47 -44.11
CA TYR A 285 -7.20 5.49 -43.03
C TYR A 285 -5.87 4.72 -43.18
N GLN A 286 -5.35 4.58 -44.40
CA GLN A 286 -4.06 3.91 -44.63
C GLN A 286 -2.87 4.76 -44.13
N SER A 287 -3.05 6.07 -43.97
CA SER A 287 -2.06 6.98 -43.36
C SER A 287 -1.99 6.92 -41.83
N SER A 288 -3.05 6.48 -41.15
CA SER A 288 -3.07 6.34 -39.67
C SER A 288 -2.66 4.95 -39.19
N VAL A 289 -2.86 3.90 -40.00
CA VAL A 289 -2.39 2.54 -39.71
C VAL A 289 -0.94 2.36 -40.19
N GLY A 290 0.00 2.88 -39.42
CA GLY A 290 1.43 2.81 -39.75
C GLY A 290 1.95 1.36 -39.93
N HIS A 291 2.70 1.12 -41.00
CA HIS A 291 3.27 -0.20 -41.38
C HIS A 291 4.42 -0.71 -40.47
N GLY A 292 4.29 -0.53 -39.16
CA GLY A 292 5.23 -1.05 -38.17
C GLY A 292 4.66 -2.25 -37.40
N LEU A 293 5.54 -3.19 -37.02
CA LEU A 293 5.24 -4.32 -36.13
C LEU A 293 4.81 -3.91 -34.69
N SER A 294 4.72 -2.60 -34.43
CA SER A 294 4.31 -1.96 -33.18
C SER A 294 2.88 -1.39 -33.19
N SER A 295 2.14 -1.50 -34.30
CA SER A 295 0.77 -0.97 -34.39
C SER A 295 -0.25 -1.84 -33.64
N ARG A 296 -0.33 -1.65 -32.31
CA ARG A 296 -1.50 -1.98 -31.52
C ARG A 296 -2.37 -0.72 -31.43
N THR A 297 -3.61 -0.77 -31.91
CA THR A 297 -4.59 0.30 -31.71
C THR A 297 -4.85 0.47 -30.21
N GLN A 298 -4.24 1.49 -29.59
CA GLN A 298 -4.47 1.80 -28.17
C GLN A 298 -5.74 2.63 -27.94
N GLU A 299 -6.23 3.33 -28.97
CA GLU A 299 -7.46 4.12 -28.95
C GLU A 299 -8.52 3.53 -29.90
N VAL A 300 -9.79 3.88 -29.70
CA VAL A 300 -10.88 3.51 -30.60
C VAL A 300 -10.85 4.43 -31.82
N VAL A 301 -10.84 3.88 -33.03
CA VAL A 301 -10.68 4.64 -34.27
C VAL A 301 -11.90 4.45 -35.17
N GLU A 302 -12.55 5.55 -35.56
CA GLU A 302 -13.63 5.54 -36.54
C GLU A 302 -13.06 5.68 -37.96
N ALA A 303 -13.56 4.87 -38.89
CA ALA A 303 -13.13 4.82 -40.28
C ALA A 303 -14.35 4.92 -41.21
N ASP A 304 -14.49 6.07 -41.87
CA ASP A 304 -15.57 6.33 -42.83
C ASP A 304 -15.36 5.59 -44.16
N CYS A 305 -16.43 4.96 -44.64
CA CYS A 305 -16.48 4.39 -45.99
C CYS A 305 -17.88 4.53 -46.59
N SER A 306 -17.97 4.46 -47.93
CA SER A 306 -19.26 4.38 -48.61
C SER A 306 -19.37 3.07 -49.37
N ILE A 307 -20.39 2.29 -49.02
CA ILE A 307 -20.65 0.94 -49.55
C ILE A 307 -22.07 0.94 -50.10
N ASP A 308 -22.20 0.62 -51.39
CA ASP A 308 -23.47 0.57 -52.14
C ASP A 308 -24.36 1.83 -51.98
N GLY A 309 -23.74 3.00 -51.77
CA GLY A 309 -24.42 4.28 -51.58
C GLY A 309 -24.90 4.57 -50.15
N CYS A 310 -24.65 3.66 -49.20
CA CYS A 310 -24.79 3.93 -47.76
C CYS A 310 -23.54 4.62 -47.22
N SER A 311 -23.68 5.37 -46.13
CA SER A 311 -22.55 5.89 -45.34
C SER A 311 -22.29 4.92 -44.19
N VAL A 312 -21.07 4.40 -44.08
CA VAL A 312 -20.74 3.33 -43.14
C VAL A 312 -19.53 3.73 -42.32
N VAL A 313 -19.71 3.75 -40.99
CA VAL A 313 -18.65 4.03 -40.02
C VAL A 313 -18.18 2.71 -39.45
N LEU A 314 -16.95 2.30 -39.76
CA LEU A 314 -16.31 1.13 -39.18
C LEU A 314 -15.50 1.56 -37.96
N VAL A 315 -15.73 0.91 -36.82
CA VAL A 315 -15.09 1.28 -35.55
C VAL A 315 -14.05 0.21 -35.20
N ASP A 316 -12.76 0.55 -35.33
CA ASP A 316 -11.66 -0.29 -34.88
C ASP A 316 -11.53 -0.16 -33.36
N THR A 317 -11.64 -1.28 -32.66
CA THR A 317 -11.47 -1.31 -31.20
C THR A 317 -10.12 -1.92 -30.82
N PRO A 318 -9.47 -1.45 -29.73
CA PRO A 318 -8.31 -2.11 -29.17
C PRO A 318 -8.54 -3.62 -28.97
N GLY A 319 -7.50 -4.43 -29.15
CA GLY A 319 -7.61 -5.87 -28.96
C GLY A 319 -8.05 -6.22 -27.55
N PHE A 320 -9.14 -6.99 -27.43
CA PHE A 320 -9.71 -7.39 -26.13
C PHE A 320 -8.75 -8.25 -25.28
N ASP A 321 -7.66 -8.74 -25.86
CA ASP A 321 -6.71 -9.66 -25.22
C ASP A 321 -5.74 -8.98 -24.26
N ASP A 322 -5.57 -7.66 -24.35
CA ASP A 322 -4.59 -6.91 -23.54
C ASP A 322 -5.10 -6.62 -22.10
N ILE A 323 -6.25 -7.17 -21.69
CA ILE A 323 -6.84 -7.08 -20.33
C ILE A 323 -6.15 -8.07 -19.36
N ASN A 324 -4.82 -8.13 -19.34
CA ASN A 324 -4.11 -9.05 -18.43
C ASN A 324 -3.30 -8.36 -17.32
N HIS A 325 -3.01 -7.06 -17.42
CA HIS A 325 -2.31 -6.30 -16.36
C HIS A 325 -2.76 -4.82 -16.20
N GLU A 326 -3.79 -4.35 -16.92
CA GLU A 326 -4.24 -2.93 -16.92
C GLU A 326 -5.79 -2.82 -16.89
N ASP A 327 -6.42 -3.72 -16.14
CA ASP A 327 -7.70 -4.36 -16.47
C ASP A 327 -8.95 -3.47 -16.60
N GLY A 328 -8.90 -2.21 -16.14
CA GLY A 328 -10.01 -1.26 -16.29
C GLY A 328 -10.00 -0.44 -17.58
N THR A 329 -8.86 -0.35 -18.28
CA THR A 329 -8.64 0.69 -19.31
C THR A 329 -9.39 0.44 -20.61
N ILE A 330 -9.34 -0.77 -21.16
CA ILE A 330 -9.97 -1.12 -22.44
C ILE A 330 -11.50 -1.07 -22.31
N LEU A 331 -12.08 -1.67 -21.26
CA LEU A 331 -13.51 -1.58 -21.00
C LEU A 331 -13.95 -0.12 -20.75
N SER A 332 -13.12 0.70 -20.08
CA SER A 332 -13.39 2.13 -19.93
C SER A 332 -13.36 2.89 -21.25
N ARG A 333 -12.44 2.58 -22.17
CA ARG A 333 -12.35 3.19 -23.52
C ARG A 333 -13.58 2.82 -24.36
N ILE A 334 -13.94 1.54 -24.39
CA ILE A 334 -15.11 1.04 -25.12
C ILE A 334 -16.41 1.61 -24.52
N GLY A 335 -16.56 1.60 -23.19
CA GLY A 335 -17.71 2.17 -22.50
C GLY A 335 -17.88 3.68 -22.75
N GLN A 336 -16.79 4.46 -22.68
CA GLN A 336 -16.82 5.89 -23.02
C GLN A 336 -17.23 6.14 -24.47
N TRP A 337 -16.71 5.36 -25.42
CA TRP A 337 -17.10 5.48 -26.83
C TRP A 337 -18.57 5.09 -27.07
N LEU A 338 -19.04 4.02 -26.42
CA LEU A 338 -20.43 3.58 -26.49
C LEU A 338 -21.41 4.61 -25.91
N ASP A 339 -21.03 5.27 -24.82
CA ASP A 339 -21.80 6.32 -24.14
C ASP A 339 -21.91 7.59 -25.01
N LEU A 340 -20.78 8.09 -25.50
CA LEU A 340 -20.74 9.22 -26.43
C LEU A 340 -21.58 8.94 -27.69
N SER A 341 -21.39 7.77 -28.30
CA SER A 341 -22.18 7.34 -29.46
C SER A 341 -23.68 7.27 -29.15
N TYR A 342 -24.05 6.76 -27.96
CA TYR A 342 -25.46 6.67 -27.56
C TYR A 342 -26.11 8.06 -27.44
N HIS A 343 -25.41 9.02 -26.80
CA HIS A 343 -25.85 10.40 -26.65
C HIS A 343 -25.87 11.20 -27.96
N GLU A 344 -24.97 10.90 -28.91
CA GLU A 344 -25.00 11.47 -30.27
C GLU A 344 -26.13 10.91 -31.16
N GLY A 345 -26.94 9.97 -30.64
CA GLY A 345 -27.99 9.30 -31.41
C GLY A 345 -27.47 8.22 -32.37
N LYS A 346 -26.16 8.00 -32.43
CA LYS A 346 -25.55 6.88 -33.18
C LYS A 346 -26.01 5.56 -32.56
N ARG A 347 -26.40 4.61 -33.40
CA ARG A 347 -26.87 3.27 -32.98
C ARG A 347 -26.14 2.22 -33.80
N LEU A 348 -25.67 1.17 -33.14
CA LEU A 348 -24.91 0.11 -33.78
C LEU A 348 -25.83 -0.75 -34.64
N SER A 349 -25.57 -0.82 -35.94
CA SER A 349 -26.29 -1.69 -36.86
C SER A 349 -25.67 -3.09 -36.93
N GLY A 350 -24.39 -3.21 -36.59
CA GLY A 350 -23.70 -4.50 -36.55
C GLY A 350 -22.50 -4.50 -35.62
N LEU A 351 -22.17 -5.70 -35.14
CA LEU A 351 -20.95 -6.02 -34.41
C LEU A 351 -20.24 -7.15 -35.13
N ILE A 352 -18.92 -7.07 -35.25
CA ILE A 352 -18.08 -8.15 -35.75
C ILE A 352 -17.15 -8.60 -34.62
N PHE A 353 -17.14 -9.88 -34.30
CA PHE A 353 -16.17 -10.47 -33.36
C PHE A 353 -15.21 -11.38 -34.12
N MET A 354 -13.95 -10.97 -34.24
CA MET A 354 -12.93 -11.61 -35.07
C MET A 354 -12.04 -12.57 -34.26
N HIS A 355 -11.74 -13.73 -34.84
CA HIS A 355 -10.84 -14.73 -34.28
C HIS A 355 -9.93 -15.32 -35.36
N ASP A 356 -8.66 -15.49 -35.00
CA ASP A 356 -7.59 -16.04 -35.82
C ASP A 356 -7.63 -17.58 -35.80
N VAL A 357 -8.10 -18.18 -36.90
CA VAL A 357 -8.24 -19.64 -37.00
C VAL A 357 -6.90 -20.38 -36.94
N THR A 358 -5.77 -19.68 -37.11
CA THR A 358 -4.43 -20.28 -37.04
C THR A 358 -3.98 -20.57 -35.61
N GLN A 359 -4.61 -19.94 -34.60
CA GLN A 359 -4.28 -20.18 -33.20
C GLN A 359 -4.58 -21.64 -32.81
N PRO A 360 -3.60 -22.39 -32.27
CA PRO A 360 -3.78 -23.81 -31.95
C PRO A 360 -4.51 -24.05 -30.63
N ARG A 361 -4.76 -23.02 -29.82
CA ARG A 361 -5.38 -23.10 -28.50
C ARG A 361 -6.16 -21.82 -28.22
N ILE A 362 -7.39 -21.96 -27.74
CA ILE A 362 -8.16 -20.84 -27.20
C ILE A 362 -7.75 -20.66 -25.74
N GLY A 363 -7.09 -19.54 -25.43
CA GLY A 363 -6.63 -19.24 -24.07
C GLY A 363 -7.77 -18.87 -23.11
N ARG A 364 -7.50 -18.87 -21.80
CA ARG A 364 -8.46 -18.36 -20.80
C ARG A 364 -8.85 -16.90 -21.05
N SER A 365 -7.92 -16.10 -21.57
CA SER A 365 -8.14 -14.74 -22.07
C SER A 365 -9.29 -14.69 -23.08
N ASN A 366 -9.25 -15.55 -24.09
CA ASN A 366 -10.18 -15.54 -25.21
C ASN A 366 -11.60 -15.93 -24.73
N VAL A 367 -11.72 -16.93 -23.85
CA VAL A 367 -13.00 -17.31 -23.21
C VAL A 367 -13.57 -16.17 -22.36
N ARG A 368 -12.72 -15.51 -21.57
CA ARG A 368 -13.10 -14.31 -20.80
C ARG A 368 -13.56 -13.19 -21.73
N ASN A 369 -12.91 -13.00 -22.87
CA ASN A 369 -13.20 -11.94 -23.83
C ASN A 369 -14.51 -12.18 -24.59
N MET A 370 -14.81 -13.43 -24.98
CA MET A 370 -16.13 -13.81 -25.51
C MET A 370 -17.24 -13.59 -24.48
N THR A 371 -16.99 -13.93 -23.20
CA THR A 371 -17.92 -13.69 -22.10
C THR A 371 -18.18 -12.19 -21.86
N LEU A 372 -17.12 -11.38 -21.89
CA LEU A 372 -17.19 -9.92 -21.76
C LEU A 372 -17.94 -9.30 -22.95
N PHE A 373 -17.64 -9.73 -24.18
CA PHE A 373 -18.33 -9.28 -25.39
C PHE A 373 -19.85 -9.55 -25.32
N ARG A 374 -20.25 -10.74 -24.84
CA ARG A 374 -21.68 -11.08 -24.62
C ARG A 374 -22.34 -10.17 -23.58
N LYS A 375 -21.64 -9.84 -22.49
CA LYS A 375 -22.12 -8.90 -21.45
C LYS A 375 -22.23 -7.46 -21.95
N ILE A 376 -21.29 -6.99 -22.79
CA ILE A 376 -21.37 -5.65 -23.40
C ILE A 376 -22.58 -5.59 -24.36
N THR A 377 -22.72 -6.60 -25.22
CA THR A 377 -23.73 -6.65 -26.29
C THR A 377 -25.14 -6.87 -25.76
N GLY A 378 -25.32 -7.82 -24.84
CA GLY A 378 -26.62 -8.36 -24.44
C GLY A 378 -27.08 -9.49 -25.36
N ASN A 379 -27.73 -10.51 -24.79
CA ASN A 379 -28.13 -11.71 -25.52
C ASN A 379 -29.16 -11.38 -26.62
N ASP A 380 -30.14 -10.52 -26.34
CA ASP A 380 -31.23 -10.14 -27.26
C ASP A 380 -30.76 -9.38 -28.53
N ASN A 381 -29.51 -8.92 -28.52
CA ASN A 381 -28.85 -8.18 -29.59
C ASN A 381 -27.93 -9.06 -30.46
N MET A 382 -27.78 -10.36 -30.14
CA MET A 382 -26.84 -11.26 -30.82
C MET A 382 -27.17 -11.48 -32.31
N LYS A 383 -28.43 -11.35 -32.73
CA LYS A 383 -28.84 -11.27 -34.14
C LYS A 383 -28.09 -10.19 -34.97
N ASN A 384 -27.57 -9.13 -34.33
CA ASN A 384 -26.76 -8.08 -34.96
C ASN A 384 -25.24 -8.38 -34.95
N VAL A 385 -24.82 -9.49 -34.35
CA VAL A 385 -23.42 -9.95 -34.29
C VAL A 385 -23.09 -10.85 -35.49
N THR A 386 -21.89 -10.67 -36.04
CA THR A 386 -21.22 -11.62 -36.93
C THR A 386 -19.93 -12.09 -36.29
N LEU A 387 -19.84 -13.39 -36.03
CA LEU A 387 -18.64 -14.06 -35.54
C LEU A 387 -17.78 -14.44 -36.76
N LEU A 388 -16.54 -13.98 -36.80
CA LEU A 388 -15.73 -13.99 -38.02
C LEU A 388 -14.40 -14.71 -37.83
N THR A 389 -14.22 -15.84 -38.50
CA THR A 389 -12.92 -16.54 -38.56
C THR A 389 -12.06 -15.95 -39.67
N THR A 390 -10.81 -15.61 -39.36
CA THR A 390 -9.85 -15.00 -40.30
C THR A 390 -8.60 -15.85 -40.50
N LYS A 391 -7.72 -15.45 -41.43
CA LYS A 391 -6.42 -16.06 -41.71
C LYS A 391 -6.48 -17.49 -42.28
N TRP A 392 -7.56 -17.79 -42.99
CA TRP A 392 -7.73 -19.06 -43.70
C TRP A 392 -6.67 -19.28 -44.78
N GLU A 393 -6.19 -18.20 -45.40
CA GLU A 393 -5.23 -18.18 -46.49
C GLU A 393 -3.79 -18.55 -46.08
N ILE A 394 -3.45 -18.46 -44.79
CA ILE A 394 -2.13 -18.85 -44.25
C ILE A 394 -2.13 -20.19 -43.51
N LEU A 395 -3.27 -20.89 -43.44
CA LEU A 395 -3.32 -22.26 -42.90
C LEU A 395 -2.58 -23.24 -43.84
N PRO A 396 -1.66 -24.08 -43.31
CA PRO A 396 -1.01 -25.12 -44.11
C PRO A 396 -1.96 -26.26 -44.51
N ASP A 397 -3.04 -26.46 -43.77
CA ASP A 397 -4.10 -27.42 -44.05
C ASP A 397 -5.47 -26.83 -43.64
N GLN A 398 -6.38 -26.73 -44.61
CA GLN A 398 -7.74 -26.21 -44.40
C GLN A 398 -8.56 -27.11 -43.46
N ALA A 399 -8.29 -28.42 -43.39
CA ALA A 399 -8.98 -29.34 -42.49
C ALA A 399 -8.63 -29.09 -41.00
N ILE A 400 -7.50 -28.43 -40.70
CA ILE A 400 -7.22 -27.91 -39.35
C ILE A 400 -8.17 -26.75 -39.03
N GLY A 401 -8.34 -25.81 -39.96
CA GLY A 401 -9.24 -24.66 -39.80
C GLY A 401 -10.70 -25.08 -39.60
N VAL A 402 -11.19 -26.03 -40.42
CA VAL A 402 -12.55 -26.56 -40.30
C VAL A 402 -12.79 -27.21 -38.93
N ARG A 403 -11.84 -28.01 -38.42
CA ARG A 403 -11.97 -28.61 -37.08
C ARG A 403 -12.04 -27.55 -35.98
N ARG A 404 -11.18 -26.53 -36.01
CA ARG A 404 -11.20 -25.43 -35.03
C ARG A 404 -12.46 -24.58 -35.11
N GLU A 405 -13.00 -24.36 -36.31
CA GLU A 405 -14.28 -23.67 -36.48
C GLU A 405 -15.43 -24.49 -35.89
N ASN A 406 -15.46 -25.81 -36.09
CA ASN A 406 -16.44 -26.67 -35.43
C ASN A 406 -16.28 -26.66 -33.90
N GLU A 407 -15.06 -26.73 -33.38
CA GLU A 407 -14.78 -26.60 -31.93
C GLU A 407 -15.33 -25.27 -31.37
N LEU A 408 -15.14 -24.14 -32.08
CA LEU A 408 -15.74 -22.84 -31.71
C LEU A 408 -17.27 -22.91 -31.66
N HIS A 409 -17.91 -23.58 -32.62
CA HIS A 409 -19.38 -23.67 -32.73
C HIS A 409 -20.01 -24.63 -31.74
N GLU A 410 -19.31 -25.71 -31.36
CA GLU A 410 -19.83 -26.79 -30.52
C GLU A 410 -19.55 -26.54 -29.02
N GLU A 411 -18.39 -25.98 -28.66
CA GLU A 411 -18.00 -25.82 -27.25
C GLU A 411 -18.82 -24.72 -26.52
N PRO A 412 -19.53 -25.04 -25.41
CA PRO A 412 -20.38 -24.09 -24.69
C PRO A 412 -19.68 -22.85 -24.13
N GLY A 413 -18.35 -22.90 -23.99
CA GLY A 413 -17.53 -21.78 -23.53
C GLY A 413 -17.05 -20.84 -24.65
N PHE A 414 -17.26 -21.20 -25.92
CA PHE A 414 -16.79 -20.43 -27.08
C PHE A 414 -17.96 -19.72 -27.79
N TRP A 415 -18.22 -20.00 -29.06
CA TRP A 415 -19.25 -19.32 -29.86
C TRP A 415 -20.62 -19.97 -29.76
N ASN A 416 -20.70 -21.24 -29.35
CA ASN A 416 -21.94 -22.02 -29.23
C ASN A 416 -23.14 -21.24 -28.66
N ARG A 417 -22.95 -20.57 -27.50
CA ARG A 417 -24.01 -19.78 -26.86
C ARG A 417 -24.42 -18.54 -27.65
N MET A 418 -23.46 -17.87 -28.32
CA MET A 418 -23.77 -16.70 -29.14
C MET A 418 -24.51 -17.11 -30.42
N LEU A 419 -24.16 -18.25 -31.02
CA LEU A 419 -24.86 -18.83 -32.16
C LEU A 419 -26.29 -19.28 -31.80
N ALA A 420 -26.48 -19.81 -30.59
CA ALA A 420 -27.81 -20.13 -30.05
C ALA A 420 -28.68 -18.89 -29.80
N ASP A 421 -28.07 -17.72 -29.56
CA ASP A 421 -28.72 -16.41 -29.43
C ASP A 421 -28.87 -15.69 -30.81
N ASP A 422 -28.92 -16.41 -31.95
CA ASP A 422 -29.02 -15.87 -33.33
C ASP A 422 -27.79 -15.14 -33.91
N ALA A 423 -26.60 -15.18 -33.28
CA ALA A 423 -25.38 -14.66 -33.93
C ALA A 423 -25.01 -15.47 -35.19
N GLN A 424 -24.43 -14.81 -36.19
CA GLN A 424 -24.09 -15.45 -37.47
C GLN A 424 -22.58 -15.72 -37.57
N SER A 425 -22.16 -16.95 -37.89
CA SER A 425 -20.75 -17.24 -38.22
C SER A 425 -20.44 -17.00 -39.71
N ARG A 426 -19.29 -16.44 -40.02
CA ARG A 426 -18.73 -16.26 -41.37
C ARG A 426 -17.22 -16.51 -41.38
N ARG A 427 -16.67 -16.76 -42.57
CA ARG A 427 -15.23 -16.84 -42.84
C ARG A 427 -14.79 -15.60 -43.63
N HIS A 428 -13.59 -15.09 -43.35
CA HIS A 428 -12.94 -14.02 -44.12
C HIS A 428 -11.54 -14.46 -44.56
N ASP A 429 -11.29 -14.32 -45.85
CA ASP A 429 -10.09 -14.76 -46.58
C ASP A 429 -9.04 -13.65 -46.78
N GLY A 430 -9.15 -12.55 -46.02
CA GLY A 430 -8.27 -11.38 -46.13
C GLY A 430 -8.57 -10.46 -47.32
N THR A 431 -9.51 -10.79 -48.21
CA THR A 431 -9.82 -9.99 -49.41
C THR A 431 -10.81 -8.86 -49.14
N LYS A 432 -10.85 -7.87 -50.05
CA LYS A 432 -11.85 -6.79 -50.01
C LYS A 432 -13.24 -7.31 -50.35
N GLU A 433 -13.32 -8.31 -51.22
CA GLU A 433 -14.53 -8.89 -51.75
C GLU A 433 -15.32 -9.61 -50.64
N SER A 434 -14.65 -10.43 -49.83
CA SER A 434 -15.28 -11.09 -48.68
C SER A 434 -15.66 -10.09 -47.58
N ALA A 435 -14.82 -9.09 -47.31
CA ALA A 435 -15.13 -8.01 -46.37
C ALA A 435 -16.40 -7.22 -46.79
N LEU A 436 -16.53 -6.88 -48.07
CA LEU A 436 -17.72 -6.23 -48.62
C LEU A 436 -18.97 -7.12 -48.50
N ALA A 437 -18.86 -8.43 -48.72
CA ALA A 437 -19.97 -9.36 -48.57
C ALA A 437 -20.49 -9.39 -47.12
N ILE A 438 -19.59 -9.44 -46.13
CA ILE A 438 -19.91 -9.42 -44.69
C ILE A 438 -20.63 -8.13 -44.31
N ILE A 439 -20.10 -6.97 -44.71
CA ILE A 439 -20.75 -5.68 -44.40
C ILE A 439 -22.12 -5.57 -45.07
N ARG A 440 -22.29 -6.01 -46.33
CA ARG A 440 -23.59 -6.03 -47.02
C ARG A 440 -24.67 -6.83 -46.31
N GLU A 441 -24.32 -7.84 -45.53
CA GLU A 441 -25.28 -8.56 -44.67
C GLU A 441 -25.66 -7.72 -43.43
N LEU A 442 -24.70 -7.05 -42.81
CA LEU A 442 -24.95 -6.15 -41.66
C LEU A 442 -25.76 -4.90 -42.05
N LEU A 443 -25.57 -4.33 -43.25
CA LEU A 443 -26.35 -3.18 -43.73
C LEU A 443 -27.87 -3.42 -43.80
N LYS A 444 -28.28 -4.70 -43.90
CA LYS A 444 -29.70 -5.12 -43.93
C LYS A 444 -30.34 -5.16 -42.53
N LYS A 445 -29.54 -5.09 -41.46
CA LYS A 445 -30.03 -5.19 -40.08
C LYS A 445 -30.50 -3.82 -39.57
N ASP A 446 -31.43 -3.84 -38.63
CA ASP A 446 -31.88 -2.64 -37.93
C ASP A 446 -30.97 -2.32 -36.74
N PRO A 447 -30.75 -1.04 -36.40
CA PRO A 447 -29.86 -0.67 -35.30
C PRO A 447 -30.37 -1.14 -33.93
N VAL A 448 -29.44 -1.57 -33.09
CA VAL A 448 -29.68 -2.01 -31.72
C VAL A 448 -29.03 -1.07 -30.70
N VAL A 449 -29.54 -1.09 -29.47
CA VAL A 449 -28.90 -0.48 -28.30
C VAL A 449 -28.27 -1.60 -27.48
N LEU A 450 -26.95 -1.57 -27.30
CA LEU A 450 -26.25 -2.62 -26.57
C LEU A 450 -26.64 -2.63 -25.09
N ARG A 451 -26.56 -3.79 -24.43
CA ARG A 451 -26.88 -3.90 -22.99
C ARG A 451 -26.08 -2.91 -22.14
N MET A 452 -24.79 -2.74 -22.41
CA MET A 452 -23.95 -1.76 -21.73
C MET A 452 -24.45 -0.31 -21.95
N GLN A 453 -24.91 0.04 -23.15
CA GLN A 453 -25.47 1.36 -23.43
C GLN A 453 -26.80 1.60 -22.71
N GLN A 454 -27.65 0.56 -22.62
CA GLN A 454 -28.90 0.62 -21.84
C GLN A 454 -28.60 0.91 -20.36
N GLN A 455 -27.72 0.11 -19.75
CA GLN A 455 -27.34 0.28 -18.33
C GLN A 455 -26.73 1.66 -18.06
N MET A 456 -25.91 2.19 -18.96
CA MET A 456 -25.33 3.53 -18.82
C MET A 456 -26.39 4.63 -18.98
N ALA A 457 -27.34 4.47 -19.91
CA ALA A 457 -28.49 5.38 -20.05
C ALA A 457 -29.45 5.33 -18.85
N GLU A 458 -29.52 4.21 -18.15
CA GLU A 458 -30.22 4.01 -16.87
C GLU A 458 -29.44 4.59 -15.66
N GLY A 459 -28.25 5.17 -15.89
CA GLY A 459 -27.45 5.85 -14.86
C GLY A 459 -26.32 5.01 -14.24
N ALA A 460 -26.05 3.80 -14.75
CA ALA A 460 -24.92 2.99 -14.26
C ALA A 460 -23.58 3.53 -14.78
N ASP A 461 -22.66 3.87 -13.87
CA ASP A 461 -21.23 4.01 -14.21
C ASP A 461 -20.71 2.72 -14.90
N ILE A 462 -19.73 2.83 -15.79
CA ILE A 462 -19.12 1.70 -16.54
C ILE A 462 -18.81 0.47 -15.65
N VAL A 463 -18.33 0.71 -14.42
CA VAL A 463 -17.96 -0.35 -13.45
C VAL A 463 -19.16 -1.10 -12.85
N ASN A 464 -20.35 -0.49 -12.87
CA ASN A 464 -21.62 -1.05 -12.38
C ASN A 464 -22.47 -1.65 -13.52
N THR A 465 -21.92 -1.74 -14.74
CA THR A 465 -22.54 -2.50 -15.83
C THR A 465 -22.25 -3.98 -15.65
N GLU A 466 -23.04 -4.87 -16.28
CA GLU A 466 -22.81 -6.33 -16.19
C GLU A 466 -21.43 -6.75 -16.71
N ALA A 467 -20.85 -5.95 -17.61
CA ALA A 467 -19.50 -6.09 -18.12
C ALA A 467 -18.45 -5.58 -17.10
N GLY A 468 -18.71 -4.45 -16.45
CA GLY A 468 -17.87 -3.87 -15.41
C GLY A 468 -17.77 -4.75 -14.17
N GLU A 469 -18.90 -5.25 -13.67
CA GLU A 469 -18.96 -6.16 -12.53
C GLU A 469 -18.18 -7.45 -12.78
N PHE A 470 -18.29 -8.03 -13.97
CA PHE A 470 -17.56 -9.24 -14.37
C PHE A 470 -16.04 -9.06 -14.34
N VAL A 471 -15.54 -7.91 -14.83
CA VAL A 471 -14.10 -7.59 -14.76
C VAL A 471 -13.69 -7.30 -13.31
N ASN A 472 -14.53 -6.60 -12.54
CA ASN A 472 -14.24 -6.22 -11.16
C ASN A 472 -14.24 -7.41 -10.19
N GLU A 473 -15.16 -8.36 -10.32
CA GLU A 473 -15.17 -9.59 -9.51
C GLU A 473 -13.89 -10.42 -9.70
N GLU A 474 -13.47 -10.63 -10.95
CA GLU A 474 -12.25 -11.39 -11.25
C GLU A 474 -11.00 -10.65 -10.78
N TYR A 475 -10.94 -9.32 -10.96
CA TYR A 475 -9.86 -8.49 -10.41
C TYR A 475 -9.78 -8.57 -8.88
N LEU A 476 -10.92 -8.53 -8.18
CA LEU A 476 -11.00 -8.70 -6.73
C LEU A 476 -10.56 -10.10 -6.28
N ARG A 477 -10.92 -11.15 -7.03
CA ARG A 477 -10.45 -12.53 -6.77
C ARG A 477 -8.94 -12.65 -6.93
N LEU A 478 -8.37 -12.08 -7.99
CA LEU A 478 -6.91 -12.06 -8.23
C LEU A 478 -6.17 -11.24 -7.16
N GLN A 479 -6.67 -10.07 -6.78
CA GLN A 479 -6.10 -9.30 -5.65
C GLN A 479 -6.16 -10.09 -4.33
N LYS A 480 -7.25 -10.81 -4.08
CA LYS A 480 -7.40 -11.62 -2.87
C LYS A 480 -6.39 -12.77 -2.85
N GLN A 481 -6.28 -13.52 -3.95
CA GLN A 481 -5.30 -14.61 -4.09
C GLN A 481 -3.87 -14.08 -3.92
N HIS A 482 -3.51 -12.99 -4.60
CA HIS A 482 -2.18 -12.41 -4.48
C HIS A 482 -1.87 -11.93 -3.06
N ARG A 483 -2.87 -11.41 -2.33
CA ARG A 483 -2.73 -11.07 -0.91
C ARG A 483 -2.52 -12.32 -0.04
N GLU A 484 -3.34 -13.35 -0.22
CA GLU A 484 -3.24 -14.62 0.51
C GLU A 484 -1.87 -15.29 0.27
N ASP A 485 -1.36 -15.27 -0.96
CA ASP A 485 -0.01 -15.76 -1.31
C ASP A 485 1.10 -14.95 -0.62
N MET A 486 0.96 -13.62 -0.56
CA MET A 486 1.94 -12.75 0.10
C MET A 486 1.92 -12.88 1.63
N GLU A 487 0.73 -12.98 2.24
CA GLU A 487 0.57 -13.25 3.67
C GLU A 487 1.14 -14.63 4.04
N MET A 488 0.90 -15.66 3.21
CA MET A 488 1.47 -16.99 3.40
C MET A 488 3.00 -16.99 3.29
N LYS A 489 3.55 -16.23 2.33
CA LYS A 489 5.00 -16.08 2.15
C LYS A 489 5.64 -15.37 3.34
N GLU A 490 5.06 -14.27 3.82
CA GLU A 490 5.57 -13.54 5.00
C GLU A 490 5.53 -14.42 6.26
N ALA A 491 4.42 -15.14 6.49
CA ALA A 491 4.29 -16.06 7.61
C ALA A 491 5.37 -17.15 7.58
N LYS A 492 5.68 -17.70 6.41
CA LYS A 492 6.75 -18.68 6.21
C LYS A 492 8.13 -18.08 6.51
N GLU A 493 8.47 -16.91 5.96
CA GLU A 493 9.76 -16.24 6.21
C GLU A 493 9.95 -15.82 7.68
N ASN A 494 8.87 -15.50 8.39
CA ASN A 494 8.89 -15.19 9.83
C ASN A 494 9.10 -16.47 10.67
N LEU A 495 8.46 -17.58 10.28
CA LEU A 495 8.67 -18.89 10.90
C LEU A 495 10.11 -19.38 10.71
N GLU A 496 10.67 -19.28 9.50
CA GLU A 496 12.06 -19.64 9.21
C GLU A 496 13.06 -18.79 10.03
N ARG A 497 12.84 -17.47 10.13
CA ARG A 497 13.65 -16.58 10.99
C ARG A 497 13.59 -16.97 12.47
N ARG A 498 12.43 -17.39 12.98
CA ARG A 498 12.27 -17.86 14.36
C ARG A 498 12.96 -19.19 14.61
N LEU A 499 12.86 -20.15 13.68
CA LEU A 499 13.56 -21.43 13.76
C LEU A 499 15.08 -21.22 13.83
N GLN A 500 15.65 -20.40 12.94
CA GLN A 500 17.08 -20.04 12.97
C GLN A 500 17.51 -19.31 14.25
N ALA A 501 16.60 -18.59 14.92
CA ALA A 501 16.90 -17.99 16.22
C ALA A 501 16.95 -19.03 17.34
N VAL A 502 16.01 -19.99 17.34
CA VAL A 502 15.97 -21.11 18.31
C VAL A 502 17.17 -22.05 18.13
N GLU A 503 17.55 -22.37 16.89
CA GLU A 503 18.75 -23.18 16.59
C GLU A 503 20.01 -22.52 17.16
N ARG A 504 20.23 -21.22 16.89
CA ARG A 504 21.36 -20.47 17.46
C ARG A 504 21.34 -20.45 18.99
N MET A 505 20.16 -20.30 19.63
CA MET A 505 20.05 -20.37 21.09
C MET A 505 20.40 -21.76 21.64
N LEU A 506 20.04 -22.83 20.93
CA LEU A 506 20.37 -24.20 21.30
C LEU A 506 21.89 -24.43 21.23
N ASP A 507 22.56 -23.97 20.16
CA ASP A 507 24.01 -24.08 20.02
C ASP A 507 24.76 -23.35 21.16
N HIS A 508 24.35 -22.13 21.50
CA HIS A 508 24.94 -21.38 22.60
C HIS A 508 24.72 -22.08 23.96
N ALA A 509 23.53 -22.62 24.20
CA ALA A 509 23.23 -23.38 25.42
C ALA A 509 24.05 -24.68 25.52
N GLN A 510 24.28 -25.37 24.39
CA GLN A 510 25.14 -26.54 24.33
C GLN A 510 26.60 -26.19 24.63
N SER A 511 27.14 -25.08 24.07
CA SER A 511 28.50 -24.61 24.36
C SER A 511 28.66 -24.30 25.85
N ALA A 512 27.77 -23.47 26.42
CA ALA A 512 27.81 -23.10 27.83
C ALA A 512 27.69 -24.32 28.77
N LEU A 513 26.86 -25.32 28.42
CA LEU A 513 26.77 -26.57 29.17
C LEU A 513 28.07 -27.39 29.10
N SER A 514 28.75 -27.40 27.96
CA SER A 514 30.03 -28.09 27.79
C SER A 514 31.15 -27.44 28.63
N GLU A 515 31.22 -26.11 28.64
CA GLU A 515 32.15 -25.32 29.46
C GLU A 515 31.89 -25.51 30.95
N SER A 516 30.62 -25.46 31.38
CA SER A 516 30.22 -25.70 32.76
C SER A 516 30.60 -27.11 33.24
N LYS A 517 30.41 -28.14 32.40
CA LYS A 517 30.85 -29.51 32.70
C LYS A 517 32.38 -29.61 32.83
N ALA A 518 33.14 -28.97 31.94
CA ALA A 518 34.60 -28.95 32.00
C ALA A 518 35.12 -28.21 33.26
N ALA A 519 34.48 -27.12 33.65
CA ALA A 519 34.79 -26.39 34.89
C ALA A 519 34.47 -27.24 36.13
N ALA A 520 33.34 -27.93 36.16
CA ALA A 520 32.97 -28.84 37.24
C ALA A 520 33.97 -29.99 37.39
N GLN A 521 34.38 -30.63 36.29
CA GLN A 521 35.40 -31.68 36.32
C GLN A 521 36.74 -31.19 36.88
N LYS A 522 37.20 -30.00 36.48
CA LYS A 522 38.42 -29.39 37.05
C LYS A 522 38.29 -29.10 38.54
N ALA A 523 37.12 -28.63 38.99
CA ALA A 523 36.86 -28.39 40.41
C ALA A 523 36.88 -29.70 41.23
N THR A 524 36.29 -30.79 40.71
CA THR A 524 36.37 -32.12 41.33
C THR A 524 37.82 -32.62 41.43
N GLN A 525 38.60 -32.54 40.34
CA GLN A 525 40.02 -32.92 40.35
C GLN A 525 40.84 -32.11 41.36
N ALA A 526 40.58 -30.80 41.47
CA ALA A 526 41.25 -29.94 42.45
C ALA A 526 40.86 -30.30 43.90
N GLN A 527 39.60 -30.71 44.15
CA GLN A 527 39.17 -31.21 45.45
C GLN A 527 39.83 -32.55 45.81
N GLU A 528 39.95 -33.47 44.85
CA GLU A 528 40.64 -34.75 45.04
C GLU A 528 42.13 -34.54 45.38
N GLN A 529 42.84 -33.70 44.60
CA GLN A 529 44.25 -33.36 44.87
C GLN A 529 44.45 -32.69 46.23
N LEU A 530 43.54 -31.80 46.64
CA LEU A 530 43.60 -31.16 47.96
C LEU A 530 43.35 -32.18 49.08
N ALA A 531 42.41 -33.11 48.90
CA ALA A 531 42.14 -34.18 49.86
C ALA A 531 43.34 -35.13 50.01
N GLU A 532 43.99 -35.52 48.91
CA GLU A 532 45.22 -36.31 48.94
C GLU A 532 46.35 -35.57 49.68
N SER A 533 46.56 -34.28 49.41
CA SER A 533 47.59 -33.48 50.10
C SER A 533 47.32 -33.35 51.59
N LEU A 534 46.07 -33.11 51.99
CA LEU A 534 45.66 -33.07 53.41
C LEU A 534 45.82 -34.43 54.08
N GLN A 535 45.55 -35.53 53.38
CA GLN A 535 45.75 -36.88 53.90
C GLN A 535 47.24 -37.19 54.09
N GLN A 536 48.12 -36.74 53.17
CA GLN A 536 49.56 -36.83 53.34
C GLN A 536 50.05 -36.01 54.55
N GLU A 537 49.64 -34.74 54.65
CA GLU A 537 50.05 -33.86 55.76
C GLU A 537 49.58 -34.38 57.12
N THR A 538 48.31 -34.78 57.23
CA THR A 538 47.77 -35.39 58.47
C THR A 538 48.44 -36.72 58.82
N SER A 539 48.83 -37.53 57.82
CA SER A 539 49.61 -38.75 58.07
C SER A 539 51.01 -38.46 58.61
N GLY A 540 51.69 -37.43 58.07
CA GLY A 540 53.01 -36.99 58.52
C GLY A 540 52.98 -36.35 59.91
N LEU A 541 51.95 -35.56 60.22
CA LEU A 541 51.71 -35.04 61.57
C LEU A 541 51.44 -36.16 62.57
N ARG A 542 50.70 -37.21 62.18
CA ARG A 542 50.44 -38.37 63.03
C ARG A 542 51.69 -39.18 63.34
N THR A 543 52.55 -39.47 62.36
CA THR A 543 53.84 -40.12 62.63
C THR A 543 54.78 -39.23 63.44
N GLY A 544 54.79 -37.92 63.19
CA GLY A 544 55.56 -36.95 63.99
C GLY A 544 55.03 -36.71 65.42
N LEU A 545 53.80 -37.12 65.72
CA LEU A 545 53.24 -37.17 67.07
C LEU A 545 53.57 -38.49 67.77
N LEU A 546 53.42 -39.63 67.07
CA LEU A 546 53.80 -40.95 67.59
C LEU A 546 55.28 -40.98 68.00
N ARG A 547 56.18 -40.49 67.14
CA ARG A 547 57.62 -40.48 67.44
C ARG A 547 57.98 -39.57 68.62
N ARG A 548 57.22 -38.48 68.84
CA ARG A 548 57.39 -37.64 70.02
C ARG A 548 56.85 -38.31 71.29
N GLY A 549 55.75 -39.06 71.20
CA GLY A 549 55.29 -39.89 72.30
C GLY A 549 56.31 -40.95 72.71
N GLU A 550 56.94 -41.62 71.73
CA GLU A 550 58.03 -42.57 71.97
C GLU A 550 59.26 -41.89 72.63
N GLU A 551 59.67 -40.72 72.14
CA GLU A 551 60.76 -39.91 72.75
C GLU A 551 60.43 -39.43 74.18
N ASP A 552 59.20 -39.00 74.44
CA ASP A 552 58.73 -38.55 75.75
C ASP A 552 58.61 -39.72 76.75
N ASP A 553 58.16 -40.90 76.32
CA ASP A 553 58.09 -42.12 77.13
C ASP A 553 59.50 -42.64 77.50
N GLU A 554 60.46 -42.63 76.57
CA GLU A 554 61.87 -42.94 76.85
C GLU A 554 62.48 -41.96 77.88
N ALA A 555 62.21 -40.66 77.72
CA ALA A 555 62.68 -39.63 78.66
C ALA A 555 62.07 -39.81 80.06
N ALA A 556 60.77 -40.12 80.15
CA ALA A 556 60.09 -40.40 81.41
C ALA A 556 60.68 -41.62 82.13
N SER A 557 61.00 -42.69 81.38
CA SER A 557 61.65 -43.89 81.94
C SER A 557 63.04 -43.58 82.52
N MET A 558 63.85 -42.77 81.84
CA MET A 558 65.17 -42.35 82.34
C MET A 558 65.07 -41.49 83.61
N ILE A 559 64.10 -40.56 83.68
CA ILE A 559 63.85 -39.75 84.89
C ILE A 559 63.41 -40.63 86.05
N MET A 560 62.58 -41.66 85.80
CA MET A 560 62.11 -42.58 86.84
C MET A 560 63.27 -43.41 87.43
N GLU A 561 64.13 -44.01 86.60
CA GLU A 561 65.34 -44.71 87.08
C GLU A 561 66.25 -43.79 87.90
N GLN A 562 66.46 -42.54 87.46
CA GLN A 562 67.31 -41.60 88.19
C GLN A 562 66.70 -41.27 89.56
N LYS A 563 65.39 -41.04 89.63
CA LYS A 563 64.69 -40.73 90.87
C LYS A 563 64.73 -41.91 91.86
N GLU A 564 64.56 -43.15 91.40
CA GLU A 564 64.70 -44.33 92.27
C GLU A 564 66.11 -44.43 92.89
N ARG A 565 67.16 -44.09 92.12
CA ARG A 565 68.54 -44.03 92.63
C ARG A 565 68.73 -42.91 93.66
N GLU A 566 68.13 -41.73 93.44
CA GLU A 566 68.18 -40.60 94.37
C GLU A 566 67.41 -40.88 95.67
N ASP A 567 66.19 -41.43 95.59
CA ASP A 567 65.37 -41.81 96.74
C ASP A 567 66.07 -42.92 97.58
N ALA A 568 66.71 -43.90 96.93
CA ALA A 568 67.52 -44.90 97.62
C ALA A 568 68.71 -44.30 98.39
N GLN A 569 69.38 -43.28 97.83
CA GLN A 569 70.45 -42.54 98.53
C GLN A 569 69.88 -41.70 99.69
N ALA A 570 68.72 -41.08 99.50
CA ALA A 570 68.05 -40.28 100.53
C ALA A 570 67.66 -41.11 101.76
N VAL A 571 67.16 -42.35 101.57
CA VAL A 571 66.84 -43.27 102.68
C VAL A 571 68.09 -43.60 103.51
N VAL A 572 69.22 -43.89 102.85
CA VAL A 572 70.50 -44.16 103.53
C VAL A 572 70.99 -42.95 104.34
N MET A 573 70.84 -41.74 103.79
CA MET A 573 71.20 -40.49 104.48
C MET A 573 70.27 -40.19 105.66
N TRP A 574 68.96 -40.41 105.52
CA TRP A 574 67.97 -40.16 106.57
C TRP A 574 68.17 -41.06 107.79
N GLN A 575 68.44 -42.36 107.58
CA GLN A 575 68.76 -43.29 108.68
C GLN A 575 69.98 -42.80 109.49
N ARG A 576 70.98 -42.25 108.79
CA ARG A 576 72.20 -41.70 109.39
C ARG A 576 71.93 -40.43 110.23
N GLN A 577 71.04 -39.56 109.77
CA GLN A 577 70.67 -38.34 110.51
C GLN A 577 69.76 -38.61 111.71
N HIS A 578 68.80 -39.53 111.61
CA HIS A 578 67.90 -39.83 112.72
C HIS A 578 68.61 -40.45 113.93
N GLN A 579 69.71 -41.19 113.70
CA GLN A 579 70.60 -41.63 114.79
C GLN A 579 71.24 -40.46 115.55
N VAL A 580 71.52 -39.33 114.89
CA VAL A 580 72.09 -38.13 115.52
C VAL A 580 71.02 -37.35 116.29
N VAL A 581 69.87 -37.06 115.68
CA VAL A 581 68.79 -36.27 116.32
C VAL A 581 68.22 -36.97 117.56
N ALA A 582 68.16 -38.31 117.58
CA ALA A 582 67.75 -39.08 118.75
C ALA A 582 68.66 -38.84 119.97
N GLN A 583 69.97 -38.64 119.76
CA GLN A 583 70.93 -38.33 120.82
C GLN A 583 70.79 -36.90 121.36
N GLU A 584 70.34 -35.95 120.53
CA GLU A 584 70.16 -34.55 120.94
C GLU A 584 68.86 -34.29 121.68
N ARG A 585 67.74 -34.90 121.28
CA ARG A 585 66.43 -34.68 121.93
C ARG A 585 66.47 -35.03 123.42
N GLN A 586 67.16 -36.11 123.77
CA GLN A 586 67.34 -36.55 125.16
C GLN A 586 67.91 -35.45 126.07
N ARG A 587 68.79 -34.59 125.55
CA ARG A 587 69.41 -33.48 126.31
C ARG A 587 68.49 -32.28 126.52
N ARG A 588 67.42 -32.13 125.74
CA ARG A 588 66.56 -30.93 125.76
C ARG A 588 65.36 -31.04 126.69
N GLU A 589 64.81 -32.25 126.83
CA GLU A 589 63.68 -32.53 127.73
C GLU A 589 64.04 -32.35 129.23
N GLU A 590 65.34 -32.43 129.57
CA GLU A 590 65.84 -32.07 130.91
C GLU A 590 65.73 -30.56 131.20
N SER A 591 65.87 -29.70 130.19
CA SER A 591 65.95 -28.24 130.37
C SER A 591 64.60 -27.54 130.49
N GLU A 592 63.57 -27.93 129.71
CA GLU A 592 62.26 -27.26 129.76
C GLU A 592 61.49 -27.51 131.07
N ARG A 593 61.86 -28.56 131.81
CA ARG A 593 61.21 -28.95 133.06
C ARG A 593 61.38 -27.92 134.18
N GLU A 594 62.39 -27.06 134.09
CA GLU A 594 62.71 -26.04 135.09
C GLU A 594 61.91 -24.72 134.92
N ALA A 595 61.46 -24.40 133.70
CA ALA A 595 60.98 -23.05 133.37
C ALA A 595 59.52 -22.72 133.79
N ARG A 596 58.67 -23.72 134.07
CA ARG A 596 57.20 -23.52 134.20
C ARG A 596 56.70 -22.92 135.52
N VAL A 597 57.56 -22.60 136.48
CA VAL A 597 57.14 -22.46 137.90
C VAL A 597 56.63 -21.05 138.31
N ASN A 598 57.04 -19.94 137.65
CA ASN A 598 57.00 -18.60 138.29
C ASN A 598 56.07 -17.51 137.69
N LEU A 599 55.25 -17.78 136.66
CA LEU A 599 54.50 -16.75 135.90
C LEU A 599 53.08 -16.39 136.47
N ARG A 600 52.91 -15.95 137.73
CA ARG A 600 51.55 -15.92 138.35
C ARG A 600 51.18 -14.79 139.35
N LEU A 601 51.57 -13.53 139.12
CA LEU A 601 51.33 -12.40 140.08
C LEU A 601 50.70 -11.12 139.45
N ASP A 602 49.63 -11.34 138.68
CA ASP A 602 48.81 -10.40 137.89
C ASP A 602 48.20 -9.12 138.54
N LEU A 603 48.08 -8.08 137.70
CA LEU A 603 46.91 -7.20 137.36
C LEU A 603 46.02 -6.48 138.42
N GLY A 604 45.80 -5.16 138.23
CA GLY A 604 44.61 -4.42 138.75
C GLY A 604 44.52 -2.88 138.52
N MET A 605 43.53 -2.41 137.73
CA MET A 605 43.00 -1.01 137.53
C MET A 605 43.99 0.11 137.08
N PHE A 606 43.71 1.13 136.23
CA PHE A 606 42.59 1.67 135.42
C PHE A 606 41.50 2.62 136.02
N GLY A 607 41.37 3.85 135.47
CA GLY A 607 40.22 4.78 135.63
C GLY A 607 40.44 6.27 135.24
N VAL A 608 39.58 6.84 134.37
CA VAL A 608 39.31 8.29 134.09
C VAL A 608 40.42 9.21 133.52
N MET A 609 40.36 9.61 132.22
CA MET A 609 40.07 11.01 131.75
C MET A 609 40.18 11.25 130.21
N CYS A 610 39.23 12.00 129.65
CA CYS A 610 39.32 13.03 128.58
C CYS A 610 40.06 12.88 127.21
N LYS A 611 39.23 13.08 126.16
CA LYS A 611 39.36 14.03 125.02
C LYS A 611 40.15 13.70 123.73
N ALA A 612 39.57 14.30 122.66
CA ALA A 612 40.16 14.74 121.39
C ALA A 612 40.52 13.69 120.32
N ARG A 613 39.63 13.56 119.32
CA ARG A 613 39.97 13.18 117.94
C ARG A 613 39.79 14.39 117.02
N LYS A 614 40.82 14.77 116.26
CA LYS A 614 40.69 15.47 114.97
C LYS A 614 41.84 15.06 114.06
N VAL A 615 41.58 15.10 112.76
CA VAL A 615 42.28 14.34 111.70
C VAL A 615 43.69 14.84 111.41
N SER A 616 44.59 13.89 111.15
CA SER A 616 45.60 13.91 110.08
C SER A 616 45.69 12.49 109.50
#